data_AF-E2BP43-F1
#
_entry.id   AF-E2BP43-F1
#
_cell.length_a   1.000
_cell.length_b   1.000
_cell.length_c   1.000
_cell.angle_alpha   90.00
_cell.angle_beta   90.00
_cell.angle_gamma   90.00
#
_symmetry.space_group_name_H-M   'P 1'
#
loop_
_entity.id
_entity.type
_entity.pdbx_description
1 polymer ?
#
loop_
_entity_poly.entity_id
_entity_poly.type
_entity_poly.pdbx_seq_one_letter_code
_entity_poly.pdbx_strand_id
1 'polypeptide(L)'
;MPYRGKLRLLGRACLAFRNSYGKSERSTHLTSNIVGRNFSVSSTLDMRFVQFTFKNGGPQHLGVQLKQGGDIIAVSAVDSRIPNTLKKFLEGGDDLLKTAKRIIAEGRSIIPEADVNFLAPVTRMDKLACIGLNYSGHCEEQGMSIPETPVVFSKFPSNIIGPCDNILLPQISDKIDWEAELAIVIGKKCKSLNNDQVEDCIFGYTVAQDVTARDWQKSKRNGGQFLLGKAMDTFCPLGPAVVTKESICDINNLSVKTWVNGNLKQNGNTSELIFKPHDIVVYLSQFMTLLPGDVILTGTPAGIGYARNPPEYLQRGDVLETEIESLGRLRNKVI
;
A
#
# COMPACT_ATOMS: atom_id res chain seq x y z
N MET A 1 20.13 14.14 -19.48
CA MET A 1 21.18 13.59 -18.59
C MET A 1 20.61 12.34 -17.94
N PRO A 2 21.23 11.15 -18.06
CA PRO A 2 20.73 9.98 -17.37
C PRO A 2 21.19 10.03 -15.90
N TYR A 3 20.24 10.16 -14.98
CA TYR A 3 20.48 9.99 -13.55
C TYR A 3 20.78 8.51 -13.29
N ARG A 4 22.06 8.17 -13.07
CA ARG A 4 22.48 6.87 -12.53
C ARG A 4 23.34 7.12 -11.29
N GLY A 5 22.67 7.37 -10.16
CA GLY A 5 23.28 7.23 -8.84
C GLY A 5 22.94 5.85 -8.28
N LYS A 6 23.89 4.92 -8.26
CA LYS A 6 23.74 3.66 -7.50
C LYS A 6 23.87 4.00 -6.01
N LEU A 7 22.79 3.87 -5.24
CA LEU A 7 22.87 3.86 -3.79
C LEU A 7 23.06 2.42 -3.29
N ARG A 8 24.02 2.21 -2.38
CA ARG A 8 24.08 1.01 -1.54
C ARG A 8 23.19 1.25 -0.32
N LEU A 9 22.03 0.58 -0.25
CA LEU A 9 21.35 0.42 1.03
C LEU A 9 22.12 -0.60 1.87
N LEU A 10 22.53 -0.19 3.06
CA LEU A 10 22.89 -1.12 4.13
C LEU A 10 21.57 -1.75 4.62
N GLY A 11 21.27 -2.96 4.17
CA GLY A 11 20.12 -3.71 4.67
C GLY A 11 20.19 -3.86 6.19
N ARG A 12 19.09 -3.53 6.88
CA ARG A 12 18.95 -3.83 8.31
C ARG A 12 18.67 -5.32 8.47
N ALA A 13 19.47 -6.00 9.28
CA ALA A 13 19.21 -7.38 9.65
C ALA A 13 18.00 -7.43 10.60
N CYS A 14 16.85 -7.92 10.13
CA CYS A 14 15.77 -8.37 10.99
C CYS A 14 16.01 -9.83 11.40
N LEU A 15 16.01 -10.09 12.70
CA LEU A 15 16.09 -11.45 13.26
C LEU A 15 14.79 -12.19 12.93
N ALA A 16 14.86 -13.12 11.98
CA ALA A 16 13.84 -14.13 11.79
C ALA A 16 13.89 -15.12 12.97
N PHE A 17 12.91 -15.06 13.88
CA PHE A 17 12.76 -16.07 14.93
C PHE A 17 12.31 -17.39 14.30
N ARG A 18 13.26 -18.31 14.09
CA ARG A 18 12.98 -19.73 13.89
C ARG A 18 12.87 -20.41 15.27
N ASN A 19 11.70 -20.98 15.57
CA ASN A 19 11.51 -21.85 16.72
C ASN A 19 12.32 -23.14 16.54
N SER A 20 13.35 -23.35 17.37
CA SER A 20 13.92 -24.67 17.59
C SER A 20 13.68 -25.09 19.05
N TYR A 21 12.93 -26.18 19.22
CA TYR A 21 12.79 -26.87 20.49
C TYR A 21 14.12 -27.56 20.85
N GLY A 22 14.70 -27.19 21.99
CA GLY A 22 15.87 -27.85 22.59
C GLY A 22 15.67 -27.97 24.10
N LYS A 23 15.86 -29.19 24.63
CA LYS A 23 15.61 -29.59 26.02
C LYS A 23 16.63 -29.01 27.02
N SER A 24 16.10 -28.52 28.15
CA SER A 24 16.52 -28.72 29.56
C SER A 24 18.01 -28.79 29.92
N GLU A 25 18.43 -27.92 30.86
CA GLU A 25 19.05 -28.34 32.14
C GLU A 25 18.91 -27.25 33.22
N ARG A 26 18.72 -27.69 34.47
CA ARG A 26 18.47 -26.89 35.68
C ARG A 26 19.77 -26.41 36.32
N SER A 27 19.79 -25.18 36.82
CA SER A 27 20.54 -24.82 38.03
C SER A 27 19.84 -23.67 38.76
N THR A 28 19.70 -23.83 40.07
CA THR A 28 19.01 -22.97 41.03
C THR A 28 19.94 -21.88 41.57
N HIS A 29 19.50 -20.62 41.57
CA HIS A 29 19.80 -19.67 42.65
C HIS A 29 18.74 -18.55 42.68
N LEU A 30 18.06 -18.42 43.83
CA LEU A 30 17.19 -17.31 44.16
C LEU A 30 18.03 -16.08 44.53
N THR A 31 17.87 -14.99 43.80
CA THR A 31 18.07 -13.64 44.32
C THR A 31 16.94 -12.74 43.81
N SER A 32 16.21 -12.15 44.75
CA SER A 32 15.13 -11.20 44.52
C SER A 32 15.70 -9.87 44.03
N ASN A 33 15.67 -9.64 42.72
CA ASN A 33 15.90 -8.34 42.13
C ASN A 33 14.58 -7.82 41.56
N ILE A 34 14.10 -6.71 42.13
CA ILE A 34 13.02 -5.91 41.56
C ILE A 34 13.56 -5.38 40.23
N VAL A 35 13.17 -6.02 39.14
CA VAL A 35 13.47 -5.56 37.78
C VAL A 35 12.60 -4.33 37.53
N GLY A 36 13.19 -3.15 37.71
CA GLY A 36 12.67 -1.93 37.12
C GLY A 36 12.54 -2.14 35.62
N ARG A 37 11.31 -2.19 35.11
CA ARG A 37 11.04 -2.26 33.67
C ARG A 37 11.45 -0.92 33.07
N ASN A 38 12.69 -0.84 32.60
CA ASN A 38 13.12 0.24 31.73
C ASN A 38 12.41 0.06 30.38
N PHE A 39 11.33 0.80 30.18
CA PHE A 39 10.72 0.95 28.87
C PHE A 39 11.68 1.75 27.99
N SER A 40 12.41 1.05 27.12
CA SER A 40 13.06 1.71 26.00
C SER A 40 11.98 2.32 25.11
N VAL A 41 11.92 3.66 25.08
CA VAL A 41 11.01 4.44 24.22
C VAL A 41 11.52 4.46 22.76
N SER A 42 12.48 3.59 22.41
CA SER A 42 13.24 3.63 21.16
C SER A 42 13.03 2.44 20.24
N SER A 43 12.07 1.54 20.50
CA SER A 43 11.63 0.60 19.46
C SER A 43 10.68 1.33 18.52
N THR A 44 11.04 1.45 17.24
CA THR A 44 10.10 1.82 16.19
C THR A 44 8.94 0.84 16.22
N LEU A 45 7.78 1.28 16.71
CA LEU A 45 6.58 0.44 16.75
C LEU A 45 6.12 0.23 15.32
N ASP A 46 5.84 -1.03 14.96
CA ASP A 46 5.28 -1.34 13.67
C ASP A 46 3.84 -0.84 13.58
N MET A 47 3.61 0.21 12.78
CA MET A 47 2.32 0.88 12.71
C MET A 47 1.66 0.66 11.36
N ARG A 48 0.43 0.14 11.42
CA ARG A 48 -0.44 -0.05 10.27
C ARG A 48 -1.66 0.86 10.46
N PHE A 49 -1.65 2.00 9.79
CA PHE A 49 -2.75 2.96 9.87
C PHE A 49 -3.95 2.47 9.07
N VAL A 50 -5.10 2.41 9.74
CA VAL A 50 -6.38 1.96 9.18
C VAL A 50 -7.44 3.03 9.35
N GLN A 51 -8.37 3.10 8.39
CA GLN A 51 -9.61 3.86 8.54
C GLN A 51 -10.75 2.86 8.62
N PHE A 52 -11.70 3.09 9.53
CA PHE A 52 -12.80 2.15 9.75
C PHE A 52 -14.06 2.85 10.25
N THR A 53 -15.20 2.18 10.13
CA THR A 53 -16.43 2.47 10.89
C THR A 53 -16.76 1.28 11.78
N PHE A 54 -17.47 1.50 12.88
CA PHE A 54 -17.99 0.38 13.64
C PHE A 54 -19.17 -0.29 12.91
N LYS A 55 -19.31 -1.61 13.06
CA LYS A 55 -20.43 -2.35 12.47
C LYS A 55 -21.80 -1.95 13.04
N ASN A 56 -21.83 -1.46 14.27
CA ASN A 56 -23.04 -0.92 14.90
C ASN A 56 -23.35 0.55 14.50
N GLY A 57 -22.55 1.15 13.60
CA GLY A 57 -22.73 2.50 13.11
C GLY A 57 -21.83 3.54 13.79
N GLY A 58 -22.05 4.81 13.45
CA GLY A 58 -21.23 5.92 13.93
C GLY A 58 -20.26 6.47 12.87
N PRO A 59 -19.43 7.45 13.25
CA PRO A 59 -18.53 8.10 12.31
C PRO A 59 -17.37 7.19 11.91
N GLN A 60 -16.69 7.57 10.83
CA GLN A 60 -15.37 7.03 10.49
C GLN A 60 -14.36 7.41 11.58
N HIS A 61 -13.41 6.51 11.84
CA HIS A 61 -12.26 6.71 12.72
C HIS A 61 -10.94 6.38 12.02
N LEU A 62 -9.87 7.05 12.47
CA LEU A 62 -8.49 6.66 12.24
C LEU A 62 -8.02 5.78 13.42
N GLY A 63 -7.41 4.64 13.09
CA GLY A 63 -6.82 3.71 14.05
C GLY A 63 -5.47 3.16 13.60
N VAL A 64 -4.83 2.41 14.48
CA VAL A 64 -3.56 1.73 14.22
C VAL A 64 -3.64 0.27 14.66
N GLN A 65 -3.29 -0.65 13.75
CA GLN A 65 -3.01 -2.05 14.09
C GLN A 65 -1.51 -2.24 14.30
N LEU A 66 -1.13 -2.97 15.36
CA LEU A 66 0.28 -3.33 15.64
C LEU A 66 0.75 -4.56 14.85
N LYS A 67 -0.20 -5.37 14.37
CA LYS A 67 0.05 -6.52 13.50
C LYS A 67 -1.12 -6.69 12.55
N GLN A 68 -0.89 -7.30 11.40
CA GLN A 68 -1.96 -7.68 10.48
C GLN A 68 -2.93 -8.66 11.17
N GLY A 69 -4.24 -8.46 10.99
CA GLY A 69 -5.25 -9.30 11.63
C GLY A 69 -5.40 -9.08 13.15
N GLY A 70 -4.83 -8.00 13.68
CA GLY A 70 -4.83 -7.68 15.11
C GLY A 70 -5.83 -6.60 15.48
N ASP A 71 -6.08 -6.44 16.77
CA ASP A 71 -6.95 -5.40 17.30
C ASP A 71 -6.43 -3.99 16.94
N ILE A 72 -7.36 -3.04 16.92
CA ILE A 72 -7.16 -1.67 16.46
C ILE A 72 -7.13 -0.74 17.66
N ILE A 73 -6.09 0.08 17.77
CA ILE A 73 -6.07 1.20 18.70
C ILE A 73 -6.73 2.40 17.99
N ALA A 74 -7.93 2.78 18.42
CA ALA A 74 -8.71 3.85 17.79
C ALA A 74 -8.19 5.26 18.18
N VAL A 75 -7.03 5.65 17.64
CA VAL A 75 -6.32 6.88 18.04
C VAL A 75 -7.17 8.15 17.96
N SER A 76 -8.02 8.28 16.94
CA SER A 76 -8.93 9.43 16.79
C SER A 76 -10.10 9.45 17.78
N ALA A 77 -10.47 8.29 18.34
CA ALA A 77 -11.50 8.20 19.38
C ALA A 77 -10.95 8.56 20.78
N VAL A 78 -9.63 8.40 20.97
CA VAL A 78 -8.96 8.70 22.25
C VAL A 78 -8.64 10.19 22.40
N ASP A 79 -8.23 10.86 21.30
CA ASP A 79 -7.86 12.27 21.32
C ASP A 79 -8.53 13.02 20.17
N SER A 80 -9.46 13.92 20.51
CA SER A 80 -10.26 14.66 19.53
C SER A 80 -9.45 15.62 18.65
N ARG A 81 -8.17 15.85 18.96
CA ARG A 81 -7.25 16.61 18.09
C ARG A 81 -6.74 15.77 16.91
N ILE A 82 -6.78 14.43 17.04
CA ILE A 82 -6.40 13.51 15.95
C ILE A 82 -7.59 13.41 14.98
N PRO A 83 -7.43 13.81 13.71
CA PRO A 83 -8.50 13.72 12.73
C PRO A 83 -8.88 12.26 12.41
N ASN A 84 -10.14 12.07 11.99
CA ASN A 84 -10.69 10.77 11.61
C ASN A 84 -10.17 10.21 10.26
N THR A 85 -9.30 10.94 9.57
CA THR A 85 -8.77 10.55 8.25
C THR A 85 -7.26 10.63 8.24
N LEU A 86 -6.57 9.68 7.58
CA LEU A 86 -5.12 9.68 7.50
C LEU A 86 -4.59 10.93 6.80
N LYS A 87 -5.22 11.40 5.72
CA LYS A 87 -4.81 12.64 5.03
C LYS A 87 -4.69 13.83 5.98
N LYS A 88 -5.76 14.16 6.72
CA LYS A 88 -5.75 15.26 7.69
C LYS A 88 -4.78 15.03 8.85
N PHE A 89 -4.60 13.77 9.26
CA PHE A 89 -3.59 13.42 10.25
C PHE A 89 -2.17 13.75 9.75
N LEU A 90 -1.85 13.42 8.49
CA LEU A 90 -0.57 13.73 7.88
C LEU A 90 -0.37 15.25 7.68
N GLU A 91 -1.43 15.99 7.36
CA GLU A 91 -1.40 17.47 7.30
C GLU A 91 -1.06 18.12 8.66
N GLY A 92 -1.41 17.47 9.78
CA GLY A 92 -1.04 17.92 11.12
C GLY A 92 0.41 17.61 11.53
N GLY A 93 1.15 16.88 10.69
CA GLY A 93 2.59 16.68 10.81
C GLY A 93 3.04 15.92 12.07
N ASP A 94 4.29 16.19 12.48
CA ASP A 94 5.01 15.39 13.47
C ASP A 94 4.37 15.43 14.88
N ASP A 95 3.60 16.48 15.22
CA ASP A 95 2.97 16.63 16.53
C ASP A 95 1.77 15.68 16.72
N LEU A 96 0.96 15.48 15.68
CA LEU A 96 -0.08 14.45 15.70
C LEU A 96 0.53 13.05 15.72
N LEU A 97 1.64 12.83 15.01
CA LEU A 97 2.34 11.56 15.03
C LEU A 97 2.90 11.23 16.43
N LYS A 98 3.51 12.19 17.12
CA LYS A 98 3.94 12.02 18.52
C LYS A 98 2.77 11.69 19.44
N THR A 99 1.64 12.37 19.26
CA THR A 99 0.43 12.14 20.05
C THR A 99 -0.11 10.72 19.84
N ALA A 100 -0.21 10.27 18.58
CA ALA A 100 -0.62 8.92 18.24
C ALA A 100 0.33 7.88 18.85
N LYS A 101 1.65 8.07 18.75
CA LYS A 101 2.66 7.19 19.37
C LYS A 101 2.45 7.02 20.87
N ARG A 102 2.13 8.09 21.59
CA ARG A 102 1.83 8.03 23.02
C ARG A 102 0.56 7.22 23.30
N ILE A 103 -0.52 7.47 22.57
CA ILE A 103 -1.79 6.73 22.71
C ILE A 103 -1.58 5.23 22.47
N ILE A 104 -0.81 4.90 21.43
CA ILE A 104 -0.45 3.51 21.09
C ILE A 104 0.34 2.86 22.23
N ALA A 105 1.33 3.56 22.79
CA ALA A 105 2.13 3.05 23.90
C ALA A 105 1.30 2.86 25.20
N GLU A 106 0.26 3.67 25.41
CA GLU A 106 -0.68 3.52 26.52
C GLU A 106 -1.66 2.35 26.33
N GLY A 107 -1.86 1.87 25.10
CA GLY A 107 -2.74 0.74 24.80
C GLY A 107 -4.22 0.98 25.11
N ARG A 108 -4.69 2.23 25.05
CA ARG A 108 -6.09 2.59 25.35
C ARG A 108 -6.99 2.42 24.13
N SER A 109 -8.28 2.15 24.37
CA SER A 109 -9.31 2.03 23.32
C SER A 109 -9.00 0.99 22.24
N ILE A 110 -8.69 -0.24 22.70
CA ILE A 110 -8.48 -1.40 21.84
C ILE A 110 -9.85 -1.89 21.36
N ILE A 111 -10.01 -1.92 20.03
CA ILE A 111 -11.22 -2.36 19.34
C ILE A 111 -10.91 -3.67 18.63
N PRO A 112 -11.71 -4.74 18.83
CA PRO A 112 -11.58 -5.97 18.06
C PRO A 112 -11.77 -5.70 16.56
N GLU A 113 -10.89 -6.26 15.72
CA GLU A 113 -11.02 -6.16 14.25
C GLU A 113 -12.40 -6.66 13.77
N ALA A 114 -12.95 -7.68 14.44
CA ALA A 114 -14.25 -8.25 14.11
C ALA A 114 -15.42 -7.27 14.24
N ASP A 115 -15.26 -6.15 14.96
CA ASP A 115 -16.33 -5.19 15.25
C ASP A 115 -16.35 -4.01 14.26
N VAL A 116 -15.44 -3.98 13.29
CA VAL A 116 -15.28 -2.85 12.36
C VAL A 116 -15.47 -3.24 10.90
N ASN A 117 -15.81 -2.25 10.08
CA ASN A 117 -15.72 -2.31 8.63
C ASN A 117 -14.53 -1.45 8.19
N PHE A 118 -13.54 -2.06 7.55
CA PHE A 118 -12.40 -1.34 7.01
C PHE A 118 -12.81 -0.51 5.79
N LEU A 119 -12.31 0.72 5.75
CA LEU A 119 -12.36 1.61 4.61
C LEU A 119 -10.99 1.61 3.92
N ALA A 120 -10.89 2.22 2.74
CA ALA A 120 -9.58 2.54 2.18
C ALA A 120 -8.78 3.38 3.20
N PRO A 121 -7.48 3.07 3.43
CA PRO A 121 -6.73 3.70 4.52
C PRO A 121 -6.31 5.14 4.18
N VAL A 122 -6.44 5.54 2.91
CA VAL A 122 -6.30 6.92 2.45
C VAL A 122 -7.48 7.26 1.55
N THR A 123 -8.11 8.40 1.82
CA THR A 123 -9.26 8.91 1.06
C THR A 123 -9.11 10.41 0.86
N ARG A 124 -9.77 10.97 -0.16
CA ARG A 124 -9.83 12.42 -0.43
C ARG A 124 -8.45 13.06 -0.67
N MET A 125 -7.52 12.32 -1.26
CA MET A 125 -6.22 12.84 -1.70
C MET A 125 -6.36 13.84 -2.86
N ASP A 126 -5.31 14.63 -3.09
CA ASP A 126 -5.25 15.55 -4.22
C ASP A 126 -4.85 14.80 -5.49
N LYS A 127 -3.82 13.95 -5.41
CA LYS A 127 -3.30 13.19 -6.55
C LYS A 127 -3.28 11.69 -6.29
N LEU A 128 -3.74 10.95 -7.30
CA LEU A 128 -3.58 9.51 -7.47
C LEU A 128 -2.81 9.27 -8.77
N ALA A 129 -1.48 9.25 -8.66
CA ALA A 129 -0.58 9.06 -9.80
C ALA A 129 -0.26 7.57 -9.98
N CYS A 130 0.05 7.17 -11.21
CA CYS A 130 0.32 5.78 -11.57
C CYS A 130 1.50 5.69 -12.54
N ILE A 131 2.28 4.62 -12.42
CA ILE A 131 3.43 4.34 -13.29
C ILE A 131 3.17 3.10 -14.13
N GLY A 132 3.10 3.25 -15.44
CA GLY A 132 2.94 2.14 -16.38
C GLY A 132 4.28 1.48 -16.73
N LEU A 133 4.22 0.22 -17.14
CA LEU A 133 5.37 -0.54 -17.69
C LEU A 133 6.60 -0.51 -16.76
N ASN A 134 6.39 -0.71 -15.45
CA ASN A 134 7.45 -0.56 -14.45
C ASN A 134 7.97 -1.88 -13.86
N TYR A 135 7.59 -3.03 -14.39
CA TYR A 135 8.19 -4.33 -14.05
C TYR A 135 8.79 -4.95 -15.30
N SER A 136 10.01 -5.48 -15.19
CA SER A 136 10.70 -6.09 -16.33
C SER A 136 9.90 -7.25 -16.93
N GLY A 137 9.35 -8.14 -16.09
CA GLY A 137 8.52 -9.26 -16.56
C GLY A 137 7.22 -8.81 -17.26
N HIS A 138 6.63 -7.70 -16.82
CA HIS A 138 5.42 -7.14 -17.45
C HIS A 138 5.69 -6.50 -18.82
N CYS A 139 6.89 -5.95 -19.02
CA CYS A 139 7.33 -5.52 -20.34
C CYS A 139 7.56 -6.72 -21.26
N GLU A 140 8.23 -7.77 -20.75
CA GLU A 140 8.53 -8.99 -21.49
C GLU A 140 7.26 -9.72 -21.97
N GLU A 141 6.28 -9.94 -21.10
CA GLU A 141 5.04 -10.66 -21.46
C GLU A 141 4.21 -9.95 -22.54
N GLN A 142 4.37 -8.63 -22.67
CA GLN A 142 3.71 -7.82 -23.70
C GLN A 142 4.57 -7.63 -24.95
N GLY A 143 5.83 -8.09 -24.96
CA GLY A 143 6.78 -7.84 -26.04
C GLY A 143 7.15 -6.35 -26.18
N MET A 144 7.08 -5.59 -25.09
CA MET A 144 7.37 -4.14 -25.07
C MET A 144 8.81 -3.89 -24.60
N SER A 145 9.46 -2.86 -25.15
CA SER A 145 10.75 -2.41 -24.64
C SER A 145 10.60 -1.74 -23.27
N ILE A 146 11.65 -1.87 -22.45
CA ILE A 146 11.73 -1.17 -21.17
C ILE A 146 11.76 0.35 -21.44
N PRO A 147 10.86 1.15 -20.82
CA PRO A 147 10.89 2.60 -20.95
C PRO A 147 12.19 3.20 -20.40
N GLU A 148 12.70 4.26 -21.04
CA GLU A 148 13.86 5.01 -20.54
C GLU A 148 13.51 5.95 -19.39
N THR A 149 12.24 6.38 -19.32
CA THR A 149 11.68 7.22 -18.25
C THR A 149 10.31 6.70 -17.81
N PRO A 150 9.86 6.99 -16.58
CA PRO A 150 8.56 6.54 -16.08
C PRO A 150 7.39 6.97 -17.00
N VAL A 151 6.50 6.03 -17.34
CA VAL A 151 5.26 6.31 -18.06
C VAL A 151 4.21 6.74 -17.04
N VAL A 152 3.99 8.04 -16.91
CA VAL A 152 3.11 8.60 -15.88
C VAL A 152 1.69 8.77 -16.41
N PHE A 153 0.70 8.29 -15.65
CA PHE A 153 -0.72 8.59 -15.83
C PHE A 153 -1.39 8.78 -14.46
N SER A 154 -2.70 8.95 -14.45
CA SER A 154 -3.46 9.09 -13.22
C SER A 154 -4.75 8.29 -13.24
N LYS A 155 -5.26 8.05 -12.04
CA LYS A 155 -6.66 7.72 -11.75
C LYS A 155 -7.25 8.87 -10.94
N PHE A 156 -8.55 8.86 -10.70
CA PHE A 156 -9.19 9.84 -9.85
C PHE A 156 -9.34 9.32 -8.41
N PRO A 157 -9.22 10.19 -7.39
CA PRO A 157 -9.51 9.82 -6.00
C PRO A 157 -10.92 9.23 -5.79
N SER A 158 -11.89 9.56 -6.65
CA SER A 158 -13.24 9.00 -6.63
C SER A 158 -13.32 7.53 -7.05
N ASN A 159 -12.27 6.98 -7.68
CA ASN A 159 -12.24 5.58 -8.09
C ASN A 159 -11.86 4.62 -6.94
N ILE A 160 -11.44 5.17 -5.80
CA ILE A 160 -10.93 4.38 -4.67
C ILE A 160 -12.06 3.69 -3.93
N ILE A 161 -11.86 2.41 -3.66
CA ILE A 161 -12.70 1.61 -2.76
C ILE A 161 -11.84 0.89 -1.71
N GLY A 162 -12.48 0.48 -0.62
CA GLY A 162 -11.83 -0.22 0.47
C GLY A 162 -11.42 -1.66 0.15
N PRO A 163 -10.75 -2.32 1.12
CA PRO A 163 -10.15 -3.64 0.92
C PRO A 163 -11.16 -4.79 0.71
N CYS A 164 -12.43 -4.57 1.07
CA CYS A 164 -13.50 -5.57 0.96
C CYS A 164 -14.69 -5.09 0.11
N ASP A 165 -14.60 -3.90 -0.49
CA ASP A 165 -15.67 -3.34 -1.31
C ASP A 165 -15.77 -4.04 -2.66
N ASN A 166 -16.88 -3.85 -3.38
CA ASN A 166 -17.08 -4.49 -4.68
C ASN A 166 -16.46 -3.68 -5.82
N ILE A 167 -15.91 -4.38 -6.81
CA ILE A 167 -15.52 -3.83 -8.11
C ILE A 167 -16.72 -3.93 -9.04
N LEU A 168 -17.14 -2.82 -9.64
CA LEU A 168 -18.27 -2.76 -10.58
C LEU A 168 -17.77 -2.96 -12.00
N LEU A 169 -18.34 -3.92 -12.72
CA LEU A 169 -18.13 -4.05 -14.15
C LEU A 169 -18.94 -2.99 -14.91
N PRO A 170 -18.30 -2.13 -15.70
CA PRO A 170 -19.00 -1.12 -16.49
C PRO A 170 -19.72 -1.79 -17.68
N GLN A 171 -20.89 -1.28 -18.06
CA GLN A 171 -21.61 -1.80 -19.25
C GLN A 171 -20.85 -1.57 -20.56
N ILE A 172 -19.92 -0.62 -20.58
CA ILE A 172 -19.20 -0.17 -21.77
C ILE A 172 -17.92 -0.97 -22.08
N SER A 173 -17.59 -1.99 -21.28
CA SER A 173 -16.41 -2.83 -21.46
C SER A 173 -16.63 -4.23 -20.89
N ASP A 174 -16.16 -5.24 -21.62
CA ASP A 174 -16.09 -6.64 -21.23
C ASP A 174 -14.65 -7.13 -21.02
N LYS A 175 -13.65 -6.22 -21.10
CA LYS A 175 -12.21 -6.53 -21.02
C LYS A 175 -11.56 -5.95 -19.78
N ILE A 176 -12.14 -6.25 -18.63
CA ILE A 176 -11.66 -5.77 -17.33
C ILE A 176 -10.55 -6.68 -16.82
N ASP A 177 -9.41 -6.09 -16.51
CA ASP A 177 -8.17 -6.78 -16.15
C ASP A 177 -7.70 -6.36 -14.74
N TRP A 178 -6.84 -7.19 -14.14
CA TRP A 178 -6.23 -6.98 -12.83
C TRP A 178 -4.75 -6.58 -12.95
N GLU A 179 -4.30 -5.78 -11.99
CA GLU A 179 -2.92 -5.28 -11.89
C GLU A 179 -2.59 -5.03 -10.41
N ALA A 180 -1.91 -5.97 -9.75
CA ALA A 180 -1.48 -5.78 -8.37
C ALA A 180 -0.30 -4.82 -8.26
N GLU A 181 -0.43 -3.81 -7.40
CA GLU A 181 0.57 -2.77 -7.28
C GLU A 181 0.93 -2.45 -5.84
N LEU A 182 2.22 -2.20 -5.62
CA LEU A 182 2.68 -1.44 -4.47
C LEU A 182 2.22 0.02 -4.64
N ALA A 183 1.69 0.61 -3.58
CA ALA A 183 1.32 2.03 -3.56
C ALA A 183 2.11 2.78 -2.48
N ILE A 184 2.69 3.91 -2.86
CA ILE A 184 3.42 4.84 -1.99
C ILE A 184 2.43 5.86 -1.44
N VAL A 185 2.49 6.16 -0.14
CA VAL A 185 1.72 7.24 0.49
C VAL A 185 2.65 8.36 0.92
N ILE A 186 2.39 9.57 0.42
CA ILE A 186 3.19 10.75 0.73
C ILE A 186 2.79 11.29 2.11
N GLY A 187 3.77 11.53 2.97
CA GLY A 187 3.59 12.03 4.34
C GLY A 187 3.82 13.53 4.48
N LYS A 188 4.72 14.09 3.69
CA LYS A 188 5.11 15.50 3.77
C LYS A 188 5.03 16.17 2.39
N LYS A 189 4.64 17.45 2.39
CA LYS A 189 4.60 18.25 1.17
C LYS A 189 6.01 18.36 0.59
N CYS A 190 6.17 18.05 -0.70
CA CYS A 190 7.47 18.13 -1.35
C CYS A 190 7.37 18.51 -2.83
N LYS A 191 8.44 19.13 -3.34
CA LYS A 191 8.59 19.61 -4.72
C LYS A 191 10.07 19.66 -5.04
N SER A 192 10.44 19.26 -6.25
CA SER A 192 11.83 19.32 -6.76
C SER A 192 12.82 18.67 -5.79
N LEU A 193 12.50 17.48 -5.30
CA LEU A 193 13.34 16.74 -4.37
C LEU A 193 14.65 16.31 -5.03
N ASN A 194 15.70 16.25 -4.23
CA ASN A 194 16.86 15.41 -4.52
C ASN A 194 16.70 14.04 -3.83
N ASN A 195 17.59 13.10 -4.17
CA ASN A 195 17.51 11.73 -3.65
C ASN A 195 17.65 11.63 -2.13
N ASP A 196 18.39 12.54 -1.48
CA ASP A 196 18.65 12.47 -0.04
C ASP A 196 17.44 12.91 0.81
N GLN A 197 16.48 13.61 0.21
CA GLN A 197 15.28 14.13 0.88
C GLN A 197 14.04 13.23 0.74
N VAL A 198 14.10 12.23 -0.15
CA VAL A 198 12.91 11.44 -0.53
C VAL A 198 12.38 10.61 0.63
N GLU A 199 13.29 10.10 1.47
CA GLU A 199 12.94 9.24 2.59
C GLU A 199 11.96 9.96 3.51
N ASP A 200 12.24 11.20 3.90
CA ASP A 200 11.40 12.00 4.80
C ASP A 200 10.01 12.34 4.22
N CYS A 201 9.86 12.26 2.89
CA CYS A 201 8.62 12.59 2.21
C CYS A 201 7.63 11.43 2.18
N ILE A 202 8.13 10.18 2.17
CA ILE A 202 7.29 8.99 2.18
C ILE A 202 6.81 8.74 3.62
N PHE A 203 5.51 8.51 3.79
CA PHE A 203 4.94 8.06 5.06
C PHE A 203 5.01 6.54 5.20
N GLY A 204 4.64 5.85 4.11
CA GLY A 204 4.52 4.41 4.13
C GLY A 204 3.94 3.89 2.83
N TYR A 205 3.48 2.65 2.88
CA TYR A 205 3.06 1.91 1.71
C TYR A 205 1.80 1.10 1.97
N THR A 206 1.04 0.82 0.92
CA THR A 206 -0.19 0.01 0.96
C THR A 206 -0.30 -0.84 -0.29
N VAL A 207 -1.24 -1.78 -0.31
CA VAL A 207 -1.60 -2.56 -1.51
C VAL A 207 -2.63 -1.80 -2.34
N ALA A 208 -2.50 -1.85 -3.66
CA ALA A 208 -3.48 -1.36 -4.60
C ALA A 208 -3.77 -2.39 -5.71
N GLN A 209 -4.94 -2.24 -6.33
CA GLN A 209 -5.26 -2.84 -7.62
C GLN A 209 -5.49 -1.73 -8.66
N ASP A 210 -4.77 -1.78 -9.78
CA ASP A 210 -4.98 -0.90 -10.93
C ASP A 210 -5.91 -1.57 -11.96
N VAL A 211 -7.17 -1.77 -11.57
CA VAL A 211 -8.18 -2.40 -12.42
C VAL A 211 -8.29 -1.62 -13.73
N THR A 212 -8.31 -2.34 -14.86
CA THR A 212 -8.15 -1.75 -16.18
C THR A 212 -9.14 -2.29 -17.20
N ALA A 213 -9.90 -1.41 -17.86
CA ALA A 213 -10.65 -1.73 -19.07
C ALA A 213 -9.72 -1.67 -20.30
N ARG A 214 -9.23 -2.82 -20.74
CA ARG A 214 -8.16 -2.93 -21.76
C ARG A 214 -8.59 -2.44 -23.14
N ASP A 215 -9.86 -2.64 -23.48
CA ASP A 215 -10.46 -2.12 -24.70
C ASP A 215 -10.56 -0.59 -24.72
N TRP A 216 -10.49 0.10 -23.57
CA TRP A 216 -10.41 1.56 -23.50
C TRP A 216 -8.97 2.07 -23.33
N GLN A 217 -8.08 1.27 -22.75
CA GLN A 217 -6.67 1.62 -22.55
C GLN A 217 -5.84 1.48 -23.83
N LYS A 218 -5.92 0.33 -24.51
CA LYS A 218 -5.01 -0.04 -25.63
C LYS A 218 -5.60 0.24 -27.01
N SER A 219 -6.89 0.53 -27.10
CA SER A 219 -7.55 0.70 -28.40
C SER A 219 -7.45 2.13 -28.92
N LYS A 220 -7.75 2.29 -30.22
CA LYS A 220 -7.92 3.61 -30.85
C LYS A 220 -9.12 4.39 -30.29
N ARG A 221 -9.99 3.77 -29.47
CA ARG A 221 -11.20 4.42 -28.92
C ARG A 221 -10.89 5.67 -28.10
N ASN A 222 -9.72 5.73 -27.47
CA ASN A 222 -9.30 6.86 -26.65
C ASN A 222 -7.95 7.46 -27.06
N GLY A 223 -7.60 7.37 -28.35
CA GLY A 223 -6.38 8.01 -28.88
C GLY A 223 -5.07 7.55 -28.21
N GLY A 224 -5.05 6.34 -27.63
CA GLY A 224 -3.88 5.79 -26.93
C GLY A 224 -3.65 6.33 -25.51
N GLN A 225 -4.55 7.15 -24.97
CA GLN A 225 -4.48 7.63 -23.59
C GLN A 225 -5.04 6.61 -22.60
N PHE A 226 -4.39 6.43 -21.45
CA PHE A 226 -4.78 5.38 -20.50
C PHE A 226 -5.96 5.77 -19.59
N LEU A 227 -6.18 7.07 -19.39
CA LEU A 227 -7.08 7.60 -18.36
C LEU A 227 -8.47 6.95 -18.36
N LEU A 228 -9.16 6.87 -19.50
CA LEU A 228 -10.52 6.31 -19.54
C LEU A 228 -10.56 4.80 -19.26
N GLY A 229 -9.49 4.06 -19.62
CA GLY A 229 -9.39 2.64 -19.30
C GLY A 229 -8.99 2.37 -17.85
N LYS A 230 -8.41 3.37 -17.17
CA LYS A 230 -7.86 3.25 -15.81
C LYS A 230 -8.76 3.90 -14.75
N ALA A 231 -9.54 4.92 -15.08
CA ALA A 231 -10.19 5.78 -14.09
C ALA A 231 -11.72 5.62 -14.01
N MET A 232 -12.23 4.42 -14.28
CA MET A 232 -13.66 4.11 -14.05
C MET A 232 -13.95 3.92 -12.56
N ASP A 233 -15.21 4.08 -12.16
CA ASP A 233 -15.61 3.92 -10.77
C ASP A 233 -15.20 2.55 -10.23
N THR A 234 -14.77 2.51 -8.97
CA THR A 234 -14.31 1.31 -8.26
C THR A 234 -13.02 0.65 -8.77
N PHE A 235 -12.35 1.22 -9.77
CA PHE A 235 -11.14 0.63 -10.36
C PHE A 235 -9.87 0.81 -9.52
N CYS A 236 -9.96 1.31 -8.28
CA CYS A 236 -8.82 1.42 -7.37
C CYS A 236 -9.11 0.86 -5.98
N PRO A 237 -9.24 -0.47 -5.81
CA PRO A 237 -9.14 -1.06 -4.48
C PRO A 237 -7.80 -0.70 -3.82
N LEU A 238 -7.85 -0.17 -2.60
CA LEU A 238 -6.69 0.34 -1.86
C LEU A 238 -6.74 -0.07 -0.39
N GLY A 239 -5.67 -0.66 0.14
CA GLY A 239 -5.59 -1.05 1.55
C GLY A 239 -4.73 -2.27 1.85
N PRO A 240 -5.05 -3.04 2.92
CA PRO A 240 -6.04 -2.73 3.95
C PRO A 240 -5.57 -1.62 4.91
N ALA A 241 -4.27 -1.35 4.97
CA ALA A 241 -3.66 -0.39 5.86
C ALA A 241 -2.48 0.33 5.17
N VAL A 242 -2.17 1.55 5.60
CA VAL A 242 -0.88 2.15 5.29
C VAL A 242 0.13 1.71 6.34
N VAL A 243 1.10 0.91 5.93
CA VAL A 243 2.21 0.44 6.77
C VAL A 243 3.33 1.47 6.72
N THR A 244 3.76 1.95 7.88
CA THR A 244 4.86 2.93 7.98
C THR A 244 6.13 2.37 7.38
N LYS A 245 6.90 3.21 6.67
CA LYS A 245 8.13 2.78 5.98
C LYS A 245 9.15 2.13 6.93
N GLU A 246 9.20 2.56 8.19
CA GLU A 246 10.09 2.00 9.21
C GLU A 246 9.79 0.54 9.56
N SER A 247 8.60 0.06 9.23
CA SER A 247 8.14 -1.33 9.46
C SER A 247 8.47 -2.28 8.31
N ILE A 248 9.08 -1.78 7.24
CA ILE A 248 9.39 -2.56 6.05
C ILE A 248 10.89 -2.77 6.00
N CYS A 249 11.31 -4.03 5.97
CA CYS A 249 12.73 -4.38 5.95
C CYS A 249 13.43 -3.97 4.65
N ASP A 250 12.83 -4.32 3.50
CA ASP A 250 13.30 -3.90 2.17
C ASP A 250 12.10 -3.75 1.22
N ILE A 251 11.76 -2.51 0.89
CA ILE A 251 10.65 -2.19 -0.02
C ILE A 251 10.89 -2.71 -1.44
N ASN A 252 12.15 -2.94 -1.81
CA ASN A 252 12.53 -3.45 -3.14
C ASN A 252 12.63 -4.97 -3.17
N ASN A 253 12.15 -5.67 -2.14
CA ASN A 253 12.13 -7.13 -2.11
C ASN A 253 10.89 -7.67 -1.36
N LEU A 254 9.70 -7.34 -1.85
CA LEU A 254 8.43 -7.84 -1.33
C LEU A 254 7.73 -8.70 -2.38
N SER A 255 7.22 -9.87 -1.96
CA SER A 255 6.36 -10.67 -2.83
C SER A 255 5.04 -9.95 -3.16
N VAL A 256 4.64 -9.97 -4.43
CA VAL A 256 3.40 -9.37 -4.95
C VAL A 256 2.58 -10.44 -5.65
N LYS A 257 1.35 -10.68 -5.18
CA LYS A 257 0.51 -11.78 -5.67
C LYS A 257 -0.93 -11.35 -5.91
N THR A 258 -1.53 -11.99 -6.92
CA THR A 258 -2.95 -11.82 -7.26
C THR A 258 -3.59 -13.18 -7.47
N TRP A 259 -4.81 -13.36 -6.99
CA TRP A 259 -5.63 -14.53 -7.27
C TRP A 259 -6.99 -14.11 -7.82
N VAL A 260 -7.52 -14.90 -8.75
CA VAL A 260 -8.91 -14.80 -9.20
C VAL A 260 -9.59 -16.13 -8.90
N ASN A 261 -10.63 -16.10 -8.06
CA ASN A 261 -11.33 -17.29 -7.56
C ASN A 261 -10.38 -18.33 -6.95
N GLY A 262 -9.38 -17.87 -6.18
CA GLY A 262 -8.36 -18.71 -5.56
C GLY A 262 -7.26 -19.22 -6.50
N ASN A 263 -7.34 -18.96 -7.81
CA ASN A 263 -6.31 -19.33 -8.77
C ASN A 263 -5.24 -18.24 -8.84
N LEU A 264 -3.99 -18.58 -8.57
CA LEU A 264 -2.86 -17.64 -8.62
C LEU A 264 -2.67 -17.14 -10.06
N LYS A 265 -2.75 -15.81 -10.24
CA LYS A 265 -2.60 -15.13 -11.53
C LYS A 265 -1.28 -14.37 -11.63
N GLN A 266 -0.93 -13.61 -10.61
CA GLN A 266 0.35 -12.88 -10.56
C GLN A 266 1.17 -13.39 -9.38
N ASN A 267 2.49 -13.51 -9.58
CA ASN A 267 3.45 -13.91 -8.57
C ASN A 267 4.81 -13.27 -8.90
N GLY A 268 4.93 -11.99 -8.59
CA GLY A 268 6.15 -11.20 -8.83
C GLY A 268 6.79 -10.74 -7.53
N ASN A 269 7.83 -9.92 -7.67
CA ASN A 269 8.52 -9.29 -6.55
C ASN A 269 8.88 -7.83 -6.88
N THR A 270 8.79 -6.92 -5.90
CA THR A 270 9.17 -5.50 -6.08
C THR A 270 10.64 -5.29 -6.49
N SER A 271 11.49 -6.32 -6.41
CA SER A 271 12.84 -6.33 -6.96
C SER A 271 12.86 -6.15 -8.47
N GLU A 272 11.79 -6.54 -9.16
CA GLU A 272 11.60 -6.42 -10.61
C GLU A 272 11.20 -5.00 -11.04
N LEU A 273 10.89 -4.09 -10.10
CA LEU A 273 10.61 -2.69 -10.42
C LEU A 273 11.78 -2.06 -11.18
N ILE A 274 11.50 -1.46 -12.32
CA ILE A 274 12.48 -0.80 -13.19
C ILE A 274 12.90 0.54 -12.58
N PHE A 275 11.91 1.37 -12.23
CA PHE A 275 12.06 2.60 -11.47
C PHE A 275 11.63 2.33 -10.03
N LYS A 276 12.55 2.50 -9.06
CA LYS A 276 12.28 2.17 -7.65
C LYS A 276 11.38 3.23 -6.99
N PRO A 277 10.70 2.91 -5.87
CA PRO A 277 9.78 3.83 -5.21
C PRO A 277 10.35 5.23 -4.96
N HIS A 278 11.61 5.31 -4.54
CA HIS A 278 12.29 6.58 -4.28
C HIS A 278 12.50 7.38 -5.57
N ASP A 279 12.96 6.72 -6.64
CA ASP A 279 13.18 7.35 -7.95
C ASP A 279 11.88 7.90 -8.52
N ILE A 280 10.76 7.19 -8.34
CA ILE A 280 9.43 7.63 -8.77
C ILE A 280 9.03 8.93 -8.06
N VAL A 281 9.17 8.99 -6.73
CA VAL A 281 8.81 10.19 -5.95
C VAL A 281 9.68 11.38 -6.35
N VAL A 282 11.00 11.17 -6.46
CA VAL A 282 11.94 12.20 -6.91
C VAL A 282 11.56 12.70 -8.30
N TYR A 283 11.29 11.80 -9.24
CA TYR A 283 10.92 12.13 -10.61
C TYR A 283 9.62 12.94 -10.66
N LEU A 284 8.53 12.46 -10.04
CA LEU A 284 7.25 13.16 -10.03
C LEU A 284 7.34 14.53 -9.37
N SER A 285 8.14 14.66 -8.30
CA SER A 285 8.31 15.93 -7.59
C SER A 285 8.92 17.02 -8.48
N GLN A 286 9.65 16.68 -9.56
CA GLN A 286 10.16 17.68 -10.51
C GLN A 286 9.03 18.37 -11.27
N PHE A 287 7.92 17.67 -11.52
CA PHE A 287 6.81 18.16 -12.34
C PHE A 287 5.65 18.71 -11.50
N MET A 288 5.35 18.08 -10.36
CA MET A 288 4.23 18.48 -9.49
C MET A 288 4.64 18.57 -8.01
N THR A 289 3.91 19.38 -7.24
CA THR A 289 4.03 19.36 -5.78
C THR A 289 3.24 18.18 -5.25
N LEU A 290 3.91 17.26 -4.55
CA LEU A 290 3.27 16.16 -3.83
C LEU A 290 2.81 16.67 -2.46
N LEU A 291 1.63 16.25 -2.03
CA LEU A 291 0.97 16.68 -0.80
C LEU A 291 0.80 15.49 0.15
N PRO A 292 0.73 15.74 1.47
CA PRO A 292 0.37 14.71 2.44
C PRO A 292 -0.93 14.00 2.07
N GLY A 293 -0.89 12.67 2.03
CA GLY A 293 -2.00 11.81 1.62
C GLY A 293 -2.09 11.53 0.12
N ASP A 294 -1.23 12.11 -0.73
CA ASP A 294 -1.15 11.67 -2.13
C ASP A 294 -0.68 10.23 -2.23
N VAL A 295 -1.18 9.53 -3.25
CA VAL A 295 -0.90 8.12 -3.48
C VAL A 295 -0.28 7.93 -4.87
N ILE A 296 0.76 7.10 -4.94
CA ILE A 296 1.44 6.75 -6.19
C ILE A 296 1.46 5.24 -6.35
N LEU A 297 0.80 4.76 -7.40
CA LEU A 297 0.78 3.37 -7.85
C LEU A 297 2.03 3.09 -8.70
N THR A 298 2.81 2.07 -8.32
CA THR A 298 4.18 1.89 -8.85
C THR A 298 4.29 1.01 -10.09
N GLY A 299 3.19 0.48 -10.62
CA GLY A 299 3.17 -0.52 -11.69
C GLY A 299 2.95 -1.93 -11.17
N THR A 300 2.66 -2.83 -12.11
CA THR A 300 2.27 -4.22 -11.87
C THR A 300 3.30 -5.23 -12.39
N PRO A 301 3.51 -6.39 -11.72
CA PRO A 301 4.30 -7.49 -12.26
C PRO A 301 3.57 -8.22 -13.41
N ALA A 302 4.26 -9.17 -14.02
CA ALA A 302 3.70 -10.08 -15.02
C ALA A 302 2.52 -10.91 -14.48
N GLY A 303 1.73 -11.47 -15.38
CA GLY A 303 0.59 -12.34 -15.09
C GLY A 303 -0.78 -11.67 -15.18
N ILE A 304 -0.86 -10.49 -15.81
CA ILE A 304 -2.14 -9.83 -16.11
C ILE A 304 -2.99 -10.70 -17.03
N GLY A 305 -4.30 -10.50 -17.04
CA GLY A 305 -5.25 -11.25 -17.84
C GLY A 305 -5.08 -11.03 -19.35
N TYR A 306 -4.83 -9.79 -19.79
CA TYR A 306 -4.69 -9.45 -21.20
C TYR A 306 -3.52 -10.15 -21.92
N ALA A 307 -2.42 -10.40 -21.22
CA ALA A 307 -1.22 -11.03 -21.79
C ALA A 307 -1.30 -12.56 -21.85
N ARG A 308 -2.39 -13.16 -21.35
CA ARG A 308 -2.60 -14.61 -21.39
C ARG A 308 -2.99 -15.10 -22.78
N ASN A 309 -2.81 -16.40 -23.03
CA ASN A 309 -3.22 -17.06 -24.25
C ASN A 309 -4.11 -18.28 -23.94
N PRO A 310 -5.44 -18.21 -24.13
CA PRO A 310 -6.20 -17.02 -24.55
C PRO A 310 -6.22 -15.92 -23.46
N PRO A 311 -6.52 -14.65 -23.82
CA PRO A 311 -6.71 -13.59 -22.84
C PRO A 311 -7.82 -13.92 -21.84
N GLU A 312 -7.65 -13.50 -20.60
CA GLU A 312 -8.60 -13.69 -19.51
C GLU A 312 -9.01 -12.34 -18.93
N TYR A 313 -10.29 -12.17 -18.58
CA TYR A 313 -10.83 -10.93 -18.01
C TYR A 313 -11.77 -11.25 -16.87
N LEU A 314 -11.86 -10.34 -15.90
CA LEU A 314 -12.76 -10.44 -14.76
C LEU A 314 -14.21 -10.54 -15.22
N GLN A 315 -14.93 -11.50 -14.63
CA GLN A 315 -16.34 -11.75 -14.87
C GLN A 315 -17.17 -11.41 -13.63
N ARG A 316 -18.45 -11.13 -13.85
CA ARG A 316 -19.43 -10.94 -12.76
C ARG A 316 -19.43 -12.17 -11.87
N GLY A 317 -19.24 -11.96 -10.57
CA GLY A 317 -19.19 -13.02 -9.56
C GLY A 317 -17.78 -13.42 -9.15
N ASP A 318 -16.74 -13.02 -9.89
CA ASP A 318 -15.36 -13.30 -9.54
C ASP A 318 -14.96 -12.66 -8.21
N VAL A 319 -14.02 -13.31 -7.52
CA VAL A 319 -13.35 -12.76 -6.34
C VAL A 319 -11.89 -12.50 -6.71
N LEU A 320 -11.50 -11.23 -6.64
CA LEU A 320 -10.14 -10.77 -6.85
C LEU A 320 -9.46 -10.58 -5.49
N GLU A 321 -8.38 -11.32 -5.24
CA GLU A 321 -7.52 -11.16 -4.07
C GLU A 321 -6.16 -10.62 -4.48
N THR A 322 -5.61 -9.69 -3.70
CA THR A 322 -4.28 -9.12 -3.95
C THR A 322 -3.52 -9.02 -2.65
N GLU A 323 -2.28 -9.50 -2.63
CA GLU A 323 -1.43 -9.48 -1.45
C GLU A 323 -0.05 -8.95 -1.78
N ILE A 324 0.46 -8.09 -0.90
CA ILE A 324 1.88 -7.75 -0.87
C ILE A 324 2.41 -8.10 0.51
N GLU A 325 3.53 -8.82 0.51
CA GLU A 325 4.24 -9.22 1.71
C GLU A 325 4.43 -8.03 2.66
N SER A 326 4.18 -8.25 3.96
CA SER A 326 4.22 -7.24 5.01
C SER A 326 3.15 -6.12 4.94
N LEU A 327 2.49 -5.88 3.79
CA LEU A 327 1.48 -4.82 3.63
C LEU A 327 0.04 -5.30 3.83
N GLY A 328 -0.23 -6.56 3.52
CA GLY A 328 -1.50 -7.22 3.76
C GLY A 328 -2.23 -7.60 2.48
N ARG A 329 -3.54 -7.84 2.59
CA ARG A 329 -4.35 -8.43 1.52
C ARG A 329 -5.65 -7.66 1.30
N LEU A 330 -6.01 -7.48 0.02
CA LEU A 330 -7.30 -7.03 -0.48
C LEU A 330 -8.12 -8.23 -0.93
N ARG A 331 -9.45 -8.15 -0.81
CA ARG A 331 -10.38 -9.17 -1.32
C ARG A 331 -11.67 -8.49 -1.78
N ASN A 332 -11.79 -8.27 -3.09
CA ASN A 332 -12.89 -7.54 -3.70
C ASN A 332 -13.73 -8.49 -4.57
N LYS A 333 -15.06 -8.38 -4.48
CA LYS A 333 -15.97 -9.14 -5.34
C LYS A 333 -16.33 -8.31 -6.58
N VAL A 334 -16.34 -8.95 -7.74
CA VAL A 334 -16.73 -8.35 -9.01
C VAL A 334 -18.24 -8.46 -9.19
N ILE A 335 -18.93 -7.34 -9.39
CA ILE A 335 -20.40 -7.25 -9.55
C ILE A 335 -20.80 -6.34 -10.71
#